data_AF-A0A0N4TDW7-F1
#
_entry.id   AF-A0A0N4TDW7-F1
#
_cell.length_a   1.000
_cell.length_b   1.000
_cell.length_c   1.000
_cell.angle_alpha   90.00
_cell.angle_beta   90.00
_cell.angle_gamma   90.00
#
_symmetry.space_group_name_H-M   'P 1'
#
loop_
_entity.id
_entity.type
_entity.pdbx_description
1 polymer ?
#
loop_
_entity_poly.entity_id
_entity_poly.type
_entity_poly.pdbx_seq_one_letter_code
_entity_poly.pdbx_strand_id
1 'polypeptide(L)'
;MNRNLKTLATIYPPTNVRVQATSNTSAVVQWDLDNDRNVDGFVIRYIHEPVSGQRDNERWKTITIMNPSARHLHISQLTAHKPYAFCVLAIRQNRQGTCSDPPTTIDRLQATHMVTNLMIAWKTSNSVMLRWEYTGPQPIGFYVNQTGRKDYLDQNLQLKGMISPGFRQDLDGHQREYL
;
A
#
# COMPACT_ATOMS: atom_id res chain seq x y z
N MET A 1 -44.47 18.21 14.87
CA MET A 1 -43.67 16.99 14.60
C MET A 1 -42.23 17.42 14.31
N ASN A 2 -41.34 17.36 15.30
CA ASN A 2 -39.91 17.68 15.11
C ASN A 2 -39.20 16.49 14.48
N ARG A 3 -38.71 16.65 13.25
CA ARG A 3 -37.81 15.69 12.62
C ARG A 3 -36.45 15.79 13.30
N ASN A 4 -36.12 14.82 14.14
CA ASN A 4 -34.77 14.56 14.59
C ASN A 4 -33.87 14.27 13.37
N LEU A 5 -33.16 15.29 12.89
CA LEU A 5 -32.03 15.09 11.99
C LEU A 5 -30.91 14.46 12.83
N LYS A 6 -30.83 13.12 12.83
CA LYS A 6 -29.59 12.43 13.18
C LYS A 6 -28.53 12.91 12.18
N THR A 7 -27.73 13.88 12.57
CA THR A 7 -26.50 14.26 11.86
C THR A 7 -25.66 13.00 11.71
N LEU A 8 -25.59 12.45 10.50
CA LEU A 8 -24.66 11.37 10.20
C LEU A 8 -23.25 11.93 10.41
N ALA A 9 -22.49 11.33 11.34
CA ALA A 9 -21.09 11.70 11.52
C ALA A 9 -20.33 11.43 10.22
N THR A 10 -19.85 12.49 9.56
CA THR A 10 -19.03 12.39 8.35
C THR A 10 -17.72 11.70 8.71
N ILE A 11 -17.38 10.64 7.97
CA ILE A 11 -16.07 9.98 8.09
C ILE A 11 -15.12 10.71 7.15
N TYR A 12 -14.20 11.47 7.74
CA TYR A 12 -13.23 12.25 6.99
C TYR A 12 -12.17 11.35 6.32
N PRO A 13 -11.70 11.70 5.11
CA PRO A 13 -10.66 10.93 4.44
C PRO A 13 -9.32 11.07 5.17
N PRO A 14 -8.39 10.13 4.97
CA PRO A 14 -6.99 10.31 5.32
C PRO A 14 -6.39 11.56 4.66
N THR A 15 -5.38 12.12 5.29
CA THR A 15 -4.70 13.34 4.84
C THR A 15 -3.35 13.01 4.22
N ASN A 16 -2.72 13.99 3.56
CA ASN A 16 -1.36 13.88 3.03
C ASN A 16 -1.15 12.63 2.15
N VAL A 17 -2.11 12.36 1.27
CA VAL A 17 -2.04 11.23 0.35
C VAL A 17 -0.92 11.47 -0.64
N ARG A 18 0.01 10.52 -0.71
CA ARG A 18 1.21 10.57 -1.54
C ARG A 18 1.30 9.29 -2.36
N VAL A 19 1.80 9.39 -3.59
CA VAL A 19 1.98 8.24 -4.48
C VAL A 19 3.38 8.27 -5.05
N GLN A 20 4.07 7.13 -4.97
CA GLN A 20 5.40 6.96 -5.56
C GLN A 20 5.45 5.68 -6.36
N ALA A 21 5.94 5.75 -7.60
CA ALA A 21 6.14 4.56 -8.42
C ALA A 21 7.31 3.73 -7.88
N THR A 22 7.09 2.42 -7.75
CA THR A 22 8.13 1.44 -7.37
C THR A 22 8.68 0.67 -8.57
N SER A 23 7.96 0.67 -9.69
CA SER A 23 8.43 0.20 -10.99
C SER A 23 7.62 0.90 -12.10
N ASN A 24 7.79 0.49 -13.36
CA ASN A 24 6.90 0.91 -14.44
C ASN A 24 5.50 0.29 -14.39
N THR A 25 5.24 -0.62 -13.46
CA THR A 25 3.97 -1.38 -13.32
C THR A 25 3.50 -1.45 -11.87
N SER A 26 4.07 -0.66 -10.96
CA SER A 26 3.70 -0.65 -9.55
C SER A 26 3.95 0.68 -8.87
N ALA A 27 3.16 0.96 -7.84
CA ALA A 27 3.27 2.16 -7.02
C ALA A 27 2.91 1.86 -5.56
N VAL A 28 3.44 2.68 -4.64
CA VAL A 28 3.00 2.74 -3.26
C VAL A 28 2.17 3.99 -3.07
N VAL A 29 0.96 3.82 -2.53
CA VAL A 29 0.11 4.91 -2.04
C VAL A 29 0.33 5.01 -0.54
N GLN A 30 0.55 6.19 0.00
CA GLN A 30 0.79 6.46 1.42
C GLN A 30 -0.16 7.54 1.91
N TRP A 31 -0.55 7.52 3.18
CA TRP A 31 -1.46 8.50 3.78
C TRP A 31 -1.19 8.68 5.27
N ASP A 32 -1.56 9.85 5.79
CA ASP A 32 -1.55 10.16 7.20
C ASP A 32 -2.98 10.05 7.78
N LEU A 33 -3.09 9.78 9.07
CA LEU A 33 -4.35 9.75 9.80
C LEU A 33 -4.13 10.36 11.18
N ASP A 34 -4.95 11.36 11.52
CA ASP A 34 -4.92 11.99 12.85
C ASP A 34 -5.20 10.93 13.94
N ASN A 35 -4.44 10.98 15.04
CA ASN A 35 -4.49 9.96 16.11
C ASN A 35 -5.88 9.82 16.76
N ASP A 36 -6.69 10.89 16.76
CA ASP A 36 -8.02 10.89 17.35
C ASP A 36 -9.09 10.21 16.47
N ARG A 37 -8.72 9.79 15.25
CA ARG A 37 -9.62 9.11 14.33
C ARG A 37 -9.56 7.60 14.53
N ASN A 38 -10.54 7.08 15.26
CA ASN A 38 -10.78 5.64 15.28
C ASN A 38 -11.42 5.18 13.96
N VAL A 39 -10.70 4.35 13.21
CA VAL A 39 -11.10 3.74 11.94
C VAL A 39 -10.96 2.23 12.05
N ASP A 40 -11.68 1.47 11.23
CA ASP A 40 -11.54 0.00 11.14
C ASP A 40 -10.53 -0.39 10.04
N GLY A 41 -10.31 0.51 9.08
CA GLY A 41 -9.50 0.24 7.90
C GLY A 41 -9.62 1.33 6.84
N PHE A 42 -9.16 1.01 5.64
CA PHE A 42 -9.05 1.96 4.54
C PHE A 42 -9.52 1.34 3.22
N VAL A 43 -9.97 2.19 2.31
CA VAL A 43 -10.25 1.83 0.92
C VAL A 43 -9.39 2.70 0.02
N ILE A 44 -8.65 2.07 -0.88
CA ILE A 44 -7.85 2.75 -1.89
C ILE A 44 -8.54 2.55 -3.22
N ARG A 45 -8.88 3.65 -3.89
CA ARG A 45 -9.42 3.67 -5.23
C ARG A 45 -8.37 4.19 -6.19
N TYR A 46 -8.24 3.56 -7.35
CA TYR A 46 -7.36 4.03 -8.41
C TYR A 46 -7.97 3.82 -9.80
N ILE A 47 -7.59 4.68 -10.75
CA ILE A 47 -8.06 4.66 -12.13
C ILE A 47 -6.97 5.20 -13.04
N HIS A 48 -6.93 4.76 -14.30
CA HIS A 48 -6.18 5.49 -15.32
C HIS A 48 -6.72 6.91 -15.42
N GLU A 49 -5.84 7.91 -15.37
CA GLU A 49 -6.29 9.28 -15.53
C GLU A 49 -6.92 9.42 -16.92
N PRO A 50 -8.16 9.94 -17.03
CA PRO A 50 -8.80 10.11 -18.32
C PRO A 50 -7.96 11.11 -19.12
N VAL A 51 -7.37 10.66 -20.22
CA VAL A 51 -6.80 11.57 -21.23
C VAL A 51 -7.93 12.53 -21.61
N SER A 52 -7.69 13.83 -21.49
CA SER A 52 -8.70 14.86 -21.72
C SER A 52 -9.42 14.63 -23.07
N GLY A 53 -10.75 14.46 -23.00
CA GLY A 53 -11.60 14.18 -24.17
C GLY A 53 -11.89 12.69 -24.45
N GLN A 54 -11.25 11.75 -23.76
CA GLN A 54 -11.60 10.33 -23.84
C GLN A 54 -12.57 9.97 -22.71
N ARG A 55 -13.78 9.48 -23.07
CA ARG A 55 -14.65 8.78 -22.13
C ARG A 55 -14.09 7.38 -21.93
N ASP A 56 -13.02 7.25 -21.15
CA ASP A 56 -12.62 5.93 -20.70
C ASP A 56 -13.73 5.41 -19.78
N ASN A 57 -14.41 4.32 -20.19
CA ASN A 57 -15.44 3.64 -19.40
C ASN A 57 -14.84 2.92 -18.16
N GLU A 58 -13.59 3.22 -17.84
CA GLU A 58 -12.87 2.59 -16.75
C GLU A 58 -13.47 3.06 -15.43
N ARG A 59 -13.84 2.09 -14.60
CA ARG A 59 -14.33 2.35 -13.25
C ARG A 59 -13.13 2.36 -12.32
N TRP A 60 -13.21 3.20 -11.29
CA TRP A 60 -12.29 3.14 -10.16
C TRP A 60 -12.14 1.70 -9.66
N LYS A 61 -10.94 1.15 -9.78
CA LYS A 61 -10.56 -0.11 -9.15
C LYS A 61 -10.42 0.15 -7.65
N THR A 62 -10.79 -0.83 -6.83
CA THR A 62 -10.89 -0.66 -5.38
C THR A 62 -10.15 -1.77 -4.65
N ILE A 63 -9.36 -1.41 -3.65
CA ILE A 63 -8.69 -2.34 -2.73
C ILE A 63 -9.05 -1.94 -1.30
N THR A 64 -9.50 -2.89 -0.50
CA THR A 64 -9.88 -2.67 0.90
C THR A 64 -8.85 -3.29 1.83
N ILE A 65 -8.46 -2.55 2.87
CA ILE A 65 -7.55 -3.01 3.92
C ILE A 65 -8.27 -2.84 5.26
N MET A 66 -8.62 -3.96 5.90
CA MET A 66 -9.19 -3.95 7.25
C MET A 66 -8.07 -3.99 8.31
N ASN A 67 -7.23 -2.96 8.29
CA ASN A 67 -6.17 -2.74 9.27
C ASN A 67 -6.12 -1.25 9.63
N PRO A 68 -6.50 -0.85 10.85
CA PRO A 68 -6.56 0.55 11.26
C PRO A 68 -5.18 1.22 11.35
N SER A 69 -4.13 0.42 11.51
CA SER A 69 -2.74 0.89 11.58
C SER A 69 -2.09 1.06 10.21
N ALA A 70 -2.75 0.64 9.11
CA ALA A 70 -2.18 0.81 7.78
C ALA A 70 -2.01 2.30 7.42
N ARG A 71 -0.85 2.64 6.83
CA ARG A 71 -0.52 4.01 6.36
C ARG A 71 -0.05 4.04 4.91
N HIS A 72 -0.09 2.89 4.24
CA HIS A 72 0.27 2.77 2.84
C HIS A 72 -0.33 1.49 2.23
N LEU A 73 -0.25 1.38 0.91
CA LEU A 73 -0.56 0.19 0.13
C LEU A 73 0.37 0.10 -1.08
N HIS A 74 1.00 -1.05 -1.29
CA HIS A 74 1.66 -1.36 -2.56
C HIS A 74 0.64 -1.92 -3.55
N ILE A 75 0.58 -1.32 -4.73
CA ILE A 75 -0.29 -1.72 -5.83
C ILE A 75 0.60 -2.15 -6.98
N SER A 76 0.46 -3.40 -7.39
CA SER A 76 1.16 -4.02 -8.52
C SER A 76 0.23 -4.18 -9.71
N GLN A 77 0.77 -4.69 -10.83
CA GLN A 77 0.01 -4.96 -12.06
C GLN A 77 -0.69 -3.72 -12.64
N LEU A 78 -0.07 -2.56 -12.45
CA LEU A 78 -0.45 -1.34 -13.16
C LEU A 78 0.05 -1.42 -14.60
N THR A 79 -0.69 -0.81 -15.52
CA THR A 79 -0.31 -0.71 -16.92
C THR A 79 0.80 0.32 -17.06
N ALA A 80 1.92 -0.08 -17.65
CA ALA A 80 3.03 0.84 -17.90
C ALA A 80 2.65 1.98 -18.84
N HIS A 81 3.37 3.10 -18.71
CA HIS A 81 3.22 4.29 -19.57
C HIS A 81 1.84 4.96 -19.55
N LYS A 82 1.02 4.69 -18.53
CA LYS A 82 -0.25 5.37 -18.32
C LYS A 82 -0.23 6.22 -17.04
N PRO A 83 -0.85 7.42 -17.06
CA PRO A 83 -1.08 8.18 -15.85
C PRO A 83 -2.14 7.51 -14.99
N TYR A 84 -2.08 7.76 -13.69
CA TYR A 84 -3.03 7.23 -12.72
C TYR A 84 -3.45 8.29 -11.71
N ALA A 85 -4.72 8.22 -11.30
CA ALA A 85 -5.25 8.95 -10.15
C ALA A 85 -5.59 7.99 -9.02
N PHE A 86 -5.35 8.40 -7.77
CA PHE A 86 -5.57 7.63 -6.56
C PHE A 86 -6.37 8.46 -5.56
N CYS A 87 -7.30 7.82 -4.84
CA CYS A 87 -7.88 8.42 -3.65
C CYS A 87 -8.05 7.39 -2.53
N VAL A 88 -7.94 7.86 -1.29
CA VAL A 88 -8.01 7.03 -0.10
C VAL A 88 -9.24 7.43 0.72
N LEU A 89 -9.97 6.44 1.23
CA LEU A 89 -11.11 6.60 2.13
C LEU A 89 -10.81 5.88 3.45
N ALA A 90 -11.37 6.39 4.55
CA ALA A 90 -11.39 5.67 5.82
C ALA A 90 -12.68 4.83 5.95
N ILE A 91 -12.58 3.70 6.63
CA ILE A 91 -13.72 2.88 7.04
C ILE A 91 -13.93 3.06 8.55
N ARG A 92 -15.17 3.27 8.98
CA ARG A 92 -15.54 3.27 10.39
C ARG A 92 -16.93 2.70 10.57
N GLN A 93 -17.10 1.77 11.49
CA GLN A 93 -18.34 1.04 11.75
C GLN A 93 -18.97 0.48 10.47
N ASN A 94 -18.15 -0.19 9.65
CA ASN A 94 -18.54 -0.75 8.34
C ASN A 94 -19.06 0.28 7.32
N ARG A 95 -18.81 1.58 7.52
CA ARG A 95 -19.16 2.64 6.57
C ARG A 95 -17.90 3.24 5.96
N GLN A 96 -17.93 3.48 4.65
CA GLN A 96 -16.88 4.21 3.95
C GLN A 96 -17.10 5.72 4.08
N GLY A 97 -16.04 6.47 4.34
CA GLY A 97 -16.02 7.92 4.26
C GLY A 97 -16.01 8.45 2.83
N THR A 98 -15.62 9.71 2.68
CA THR A 98 -15.38 10.30 1.36
C THR A 98 -13.98 9.95 0.85
N CYS A 99 -13.74 10.13 -0.46
CA CYS A 99 -12.38 10.10 -1.00
C CYS A 99 -11.59 11.33 -0.55
N SER A 100 -10.29 11.16 -0.40
CA SER A 100 -9.34 12.27 -0.39
C SER A 100 -9.51 13.10 -1.66
N ASP A 101 -9.63 14.42 -1.50
CA ASP A 101 -9.88 15.37 -2.57
C ASP A 101 -8.89 16.55 -2.43
N PRO A 102 -8.18 16.94 -3.51
CA PRO A 102 -8.16 16.32 -4.84
C PRO A 102 -7.56 14.89 -4.81
N PRO A 103 -7.91 14.03 -5.78
CA PRO A 103 -7.18 12.77 -6.00
C PRO A 103 -5.70 13.04 -6.27
N THR A 104 -4.84 12.17 -5.75
CA THR A 104 -3.40 12.24 -6.00
C THR A 104 -3.09 11.59 -7.35
N THR A 105 -2.45 12.33 -8.26
CA THR A 105 -2.09 11.83 -9.59
C THR A 105 -0.60 11.47 -9.70
N ILE A 106 -0.28 10.56 -10.61
CA ILE A 106 1.08 10.26 -11.05
C ILE A 106 1.07 10.11 -12.57
N ASP A 107 1.79 10.99 -13.26
CA ASP A 107 1.77 11.05 -14.73
C ASP A 107 2.52 9.87 -15.36
N ARG A 108 3.58 9.43 -14.69
CA ARG A 108 4.45 8.35 -15.17
C ARG A 108 4.88 7.45 -14.03
N LEU A 109 4.61 6.15 -14.19
CA LEU A 109 5.16 5.11 -13.34
C LEU A 109 6.65 4.95 -13.62
N GLN A 110 7.48 5.70 -12.91
CA GLN A 110 8.94 5.61 -12.99
C GLN A 110 9.53 5.63 -11.58
N ALA A 111 10.19 4.53 -11.21
CA ALA A 111 10.92 4.45 -9.96
C ALA A 111 12.15 5.36 -10.03
N THR A 112 12.17 6.40 -9.20
CA THR A 112 13.28 7.37 -9.11
C THR A 112 14.24 7.01 -7.98
N HIS A 113 13.71 6.56 -6.85
CA HIS A 113 14.50 6.26 -5.66
C HIS A 113 14.08 4.90 -5.12
N MET A 114 14.86 3.86 -5.45
CA MET A 114 14.63 2.49 -5.01
C MET A 114 15.78 2.00 -4.16
N VAL A 115 15.48 1.03 -3.29
CA VAL A 115 16.49 0.32 -2.52
C VAL A 115 17.37 -0.48 -3.49
N THR A 116 18.68 -0.39 -3.32
CA THR A 116 19.69 -1.11 -4.11
C THR A 116 20.51 -2.04 -3.22
N ASN A 117 21.26 -2.96 -3.84
CA ASN A 117 22.18 -3.86 -3.15
C ASN A 117 21.53 -4.64 -1.98
N LEU A 118 20.26 -5.08 -2.16
CA LEU A 118 19.55 -5.88 -1.16
C LEU A 118 20.18 -7.27 -1.10
N MET A 119 20.77 -7.61 0.04
CA MET A 119 21.46 -8.88 0.27
C MET A 119 21.11 -9.48 1.63
N ILE A 120 21.25 -10.80 1.73
CA ILE A 120 21.23 -11.52 3.01
C ILE A 120 22.65 -11.48 3.57
N ALA A 121 22.85 -10.75 4.65
CA ALA A 121 24.15 -10.64 5.30
C ALA A 121 24.49 -11.93 6.09
N TRP A 122 23.51 -12.50 6.79
CA TRP A 122 23.60 -13.85 7.40
C TRP A 122 22.19 -14.38 7.72
N LYS A 123 22.11 -15.66 8.08
CA LYS A 123 20.87 -16.33 8.46
C LYS A 123 21.11 -17.40 9.53
N THR A 124 20.14 -17.60 10.41
CA THR A 124 20.04 -18.78 11.28
C THR A 124 18.90 -19.69 10.81
N SER A 125 18.55 -20.70 11.61
CA SER A 125 17.35 -21.52 11.40
C SER A 125 16.04 -20.72 11.53
N ASN A 126 16.05 -19.56 12.18
CA ASN A 126 14.84 -18.79 12.50
C ASN A 126 14.96 -17.25 12.28
N SER A 127 16.09 -16.75 11.79
CA SER A 127 16.30 -15.31 11.55
C SER A 127 17.09 -15.07 10.28
N VAL A 128 16.89 -13.91 9.66
CA VAL A 128 17.58 -13.50 8.44
C VAL A 128 17.97 -12.05 8.58
N MET A 129 19.27 -11.75 8.55
CA MET A 129 19.72 -10.38 8.50
C MET A 129 19.76 -9.89 7.05
N LEU A 130 18.94 -8.88 6.75
CA LEU A 130 18.94 -8.19 5.46
C LEU A 130 19.79 -6.93 5.54
N ARG A 131 20.51 -6.61 4.46
CA ARG A 131 21.24 -5.34 4.30
C ARG A 131 20.93 -4.74 2.94
N TRP A 132 20.82 -3.41 2.88
CA TRP A 132 20.54 -2.70 1.64
C TRP A 132 21.10 -1.27 1.62
N GLU A 133 21.06 -0.64 0.46
CA GLU A 133 21.48 0.74 0.21
C GLU A 133 20.32 1.61 -0.28
N TYR A 134 20.39 2.90 0.03
CA TYR A 134 19.42 3.91 -0.44
C TYR A 134 20.07 5.28 -0.50
N THR A 135 20.01 5.91 -1.67
CA THR A 135 20.63 7.21 -1.97
C THR A 135 19.60 8.31 -2.29
N GLY A 136 18.32 8.05 -2.02
CA GLY A 136 17.25 9.01 -2.29
C GLY A 136 17.02 10.06 -1.18
N PRO A 137 16.02 10.92 -1.36
CA PRO A 137 15.66 11.99 -0.42
C PRO A 137 15.28 11.46 0.98
N GLN A 138 15.52 12.27 2.01
CA GLN A 138 15.15 12.01 3.40
C GLN A 138 14.27 13.15 3.94
N PRO A 139 13.38 12.91 4.92
CA PRO A 139 13.17 11.64 5.64
C PRO A 139 12.45 10.59 4.77
N ILE A 140 12.80 9.32 4.97
CA ILE A 140 12.19 8.15 4.29
C ILE A 140 11.78 7.12 5.35
N GLY A 141 10.91 6.18 5.02
CA GLY A 141 10.65 4.99 5.83
C GLY A 141 10.80 3.75 4.97
N PHE A 142 11.33 2.67 5.54
CA PHE A 142 11.39 1.38 4.84
C PHE A 142 10.34 0.43 5.39
N TYR A 143 10.04 -0.59 4.60
CA TYR A 143 9.33 -1.74 5.10
C TYR A 143 9.87 -2.99 4.44
N VAL A 144 9.89 -4.08 5.21
CA VAL A 144 10.23 -5.40 4.71
C VAL A 144 8.94 -6.19 4.65
N ASN A 145 8.68 -6.81 3.49
CA ASN A 145 7.61 -7.77 3.33
C ASN A 145 8.24 -9.14 3.02
N GLN A 146 8.04 -10.11 3.91
CA GLN A 146 8.65 -11.43 3.84
C GLN A 146 7.56 -12.50 3.74
N THR A 147 7.73 -13.41 2.79
CA THR A 147 6.93 -14.64 2.68
C THR A 147 7.86 -15.84 2.60
N GLY A 148 7.59 -16.89 3.36
CA GLY A 148 8.27 -18.18 3.23
C GLY A 148 7.54 -19.07 2.24
N ARG A 149 8.27 -19.75 1.36
CA ARG A 149 7.72 -20.84 0.53
C ARG A 149 8.47 -22.12 0.86
N LYS A 150 7.72 -23.20 1.09
CA LYS A 150 8.25 -24.54 1.36
C LYS A 150 7.57 -25.54 0.44
N ASP A 151 8.35 -26.21 -0.39
CA ASP A 151 7.85 -27.34 -1.16
C ASP A 151 8.15 -28.64 -0.39
N TYR A 152 7.20 -29.58 -0.36
CA TYR A 152 7.30 -30.85 0.36
C TYR A 152 6.49 -31.95 -0.35
N LEU A 153 6.84 -33.21 -0.12
CA LEU A 153 6.02 -34.35 -0.54
C LEU A 153 5.01 -34.66 0.57
N ASP A 154 3.74 -34.81 0.21
CA ASP A 154 2.74 -35.30 1.16
C ASP A 154 2.84 -36.82 1.38
N GLN A 155 1.97 -37.36 2.23
CA GLN A 155 1.90 -38.80 2.53
C GLN A 155 1.65 -39.70 1.30
N ASN A 156 1.21 -39.12 0.18
CA ASN A 156 0.95 -39.80 -1.09
C ASN A 156 2.06 -39.54 -2.12
N LEU A 157 3.21 -39.02 -1.70
CA LEU A 157 4.35 -38.64 -2.56
C LEU A 157 3.97 -37.56 -3.60
N GLN A 158 2.93 -36.77 -3.35
CA GLN A 158 2.56 -35.66 -4.21
C GLN A 158 3.32 -34.41 -3.78
N LEU A 159 3.92 -33.69 -4.74
CA LEU A 159 4.56 -32.41 -4.47
C LEU A 159 3.51 -31.36 -4.08
N LYS A 160 3.68 -30.78 -2.91
CA LYS A 160 2.88 -29.67 -2.36
C LYS A 160 3.78 -28.48 -2.07
N GLY A 161 3.21 -27.29 -2.19
CA GLY A 161 3.85 -26.04 -1.75
C GLY A 161 3.05 -25.43 -0.61
N MET A 162 3.74 -25.01 0.45
CA MET A 162 3.21 -24.17 1.51
C MET A 162 3.79 -22.77 1.34
N ILE A 163 2.93 -21.75 1.44
CA ILE A 163 3.35 -20.35 1.51
C ILE A 163 2.95 -19.85 2.88
N SER A 164 3.91 -19.35 3.67
CA SER A 164 3.61 -18.73 4.95
C SER A 164 2.86 -17.41 4.72
N PRO A 165 2.04 -16.97 5.69
CA PRO A 165 1.53 -15.61 5.68
C PRO A 165 2.68 -14.60 5.47
N GLY A 166 2.40 -13.54 4.72
CA GLY A 166 3.34 -12.44 4.58
C GLY A 166 3.51 -11.73 5.91
N PHE A 167 4.75 -11.62 6.38
CA PHE A 167 5.11 -10.80 7.52
C PHE A 167 5.62 -9.46 7.01
N ARG A 168 5.05 -8.37 7.54
CA ARG A 168 5.46 -7.02 7.22
C ARG A 168 5.95 -6.31 8.47
N GLN A 169 7.12 -5.69 8.36
CA GLN A 169 7.64 -4.81 9.38
C GLN A 169 8.05 -3.47 8.78
N ASP A 170 7.54 -2.38 9.37
CA ASP A 170 7.98 -1.03 9.06
C ASP A 170 9.27 -0.72 9.84
N LEU A 171 10.17 0.00 9.19
CA LEU A 171 11.53 0.27 9.63
C LEU A 171 11.81 1.77 9.62
N ASP A 172 12.72 2.19 10.50
CA ASP A 172 13.21 3.57 10.53
C ASP A 172 13.92 3.92 9.21
N GLY A 173 13.76 5.15 8.73
CA GLY A 173 14.45 5.69 7.57
C GLY A 173 15.96 5.66 7.62
N HIS A 174 16.55 5.57 8.81
CA HIS A 174 17.99 5.46 9.01
C HIS A 174 18.45 4.00 9.06
N GLN A 175 17.55 3.02 9.22
CA GLN A 175 17.93 1.61 9.20
C GLN A 175 18.37 1.18 7.80
N ARG A 176 19.50 0.47 7.76
CA ARG A 176 20.01 -0.22 6.56
C ARG A 176 20.16 -1.72 6.78
N GLU A 177 19.76 -2.18 7.97
CA GLU A 177 19.82 -3.56 8.41
C GLU A 177 18.54 -3.91 9.18
N TYR A 178 18.08 -5.16 9.04
CA TYR A 178 16.92 -5.70 9.72
C TYR A 178 17.13 -7.19 10.02
N LEU A 179 16.68 -7.67 11.18
CA LEU A 179 16.86 -9.05 11.71
C LEU A 179 15.52 -9.80 11.79
#